data_AF-A0A8T4I4F2-F1
#
_entry.id   AF-A0A8T4I4F2-F1
#
_cell.length_a   1.000
_cell.length_b   1.000
_cell.length_c   1.000
_cell.angle_alpha   90.00
_cell.angle_beta   90.00
_cell.angle_gamma   90.00
#
_symmetry.space_group_name_H-M   'P 1'
#
loop_
_entity.id
_entity.type
_entity.pdbx_description
1 polymer ?
#
loop_
_entity_poly.entity_id
_entity_poly.type
_entity_poly.pdbx_seq_one_letter_code
_entity_poly.pdbx_strand_id
1 'polypeptide(L)' 'SFAETASPQPDRRAWWFLVMDGSTAKGFYVPQGEITDRSDVTYKQDEMSGYEITVTAYPDDAGNTVYHLDSV' A
#
# COMPACT_ATOMS: atom_id res chain seq x y z
N SER A 1 12.93 -10.23 18.88
CA SER A 1 12.81 -8.77 18.72
C SER A 1 13.26 -8.44 17.32
N PHE A 2 12.37 -7.96 16.45
CA PHE A 2 12.77 -7.47 15.13
C PHE A 2 13.22 -6.02 15.33
N ALA A 3 14.46 -5.72 14.97
CA ALA A 3 14.93 -4.35 14.95
C ALA A 3 14.55 -3.75 13.60
N GLU A 4 13.55 -2.87 13.56
CA GLU A 4 13.37 -1.96 12.45
C GLU A 4 14.57 -1.01 12.45
N THR A 5 15.61 -1.37 11.69
CA THR A 5 16.67 -0.42 11.38
C THR A 5 16.05 0.56 10.40
N ALA A 6 15.67 1.74 10.88
CA ALA A 6 15.35 2.86 10.02
C ALA A 6 16.60 3.19 9.21
N SER A 7 16.73 2.58 8.02
CA SER A 7 17.67 3.05 7.03
C SER A 7 17.21 4.45 6.62
N PRO A 8 18.07 5.48 6.62
CA PRO A 8 17.70 6.84 6.23
C PRO A 8 17.38 6.97 4.73
N GLN A 9 17.37 5.86 3.99
CA GLN A 9 17.08 5.80 2.57
C GLN A 9 15.61 5.41 2.35
N PRO A 10 14.92 6.09 1.42
CA PRO A 10 13.57 5.73 0.99
C PRO A 10 13.46 4.24 0.64
N ASP A 11 12.57 3.51 1.30
CA ASP A 11 12.27 2.11 0.94
C ASP A 11 11.19 2.07 -0.14
N ARG A 12 11.59 2.36 -1.37
CA ARG A 12 10.71 2.34 -2.54
C ARG A 12 10.53 0.91 -3.03
N ARG A 13 9.26 0.47 -3.06
CA ARG A 13 8.86 -0.87 -3.53
C ARG A 13 7.66 -0.77 -4.46
N ALA A 14 7.43 -1.85 -5.21
CA ALA A 14 6.20 -1.99 -5.97
C ALA A 14 5.05 -2.48 -5.07
N TRP A 15 3.90 -1.84 -5.20
CA TRP A 15 2.67 -2.18 -4.48
C TRP A 15 1.55 -2.46 -5.48
N TRP A 16 0.69 -3.42 -5.15
CA TRP A 16 -0.52 -3.67 -5.91
C TRP A 16 -1.70 -3.74 -4.96
N PHE A 17 -2.59 -2.75 -5.06
CA PHE A 17 -3.85 -2.74 -4.33
C PHE A 17 -4.93 -3.36 -5.20
N LEU A 18 -5.49 -4.46 -4.72
CA LEU A 18 -6.64 -5.11 -5.34
C LEU A 18 -7.88 -4.83 -4.51
N VAL A 19 -8.88 -4.20 -5.12
CA VAL A 19 -10.18 -3.97 -4.52
C VAL A 19 -11.17 -4.91 -5.18
N MET A 20 -11.72 -5.84 -4.39
CA MET A 20 -12.74 -6.79 -4.85
C MET A 20 -14.07 -6.45 -4.18
N ASP A 21 -15.11 -6.28 -4.98
CA ASP A 21 -16.47 -6.06 -4.55
C ASP A 21 -17.43 -6.93 -5.39
N GLY A 22 -17.85 -8.05 -4.80
CA GLY A 22 -18.66 -9.06 -5.50
C GLY A 22 -17.97 -9.57 -6.76
N SER A 23 -18.57 -9.32 -7.92
CA SER A 23 -18.03 -9.69 -9.24
C SER A 23 -17.13 -8.61 -9.87
N THR A 24 -16.92 -7.49 -9.19
CA THR A 24 -16.10 -6.38 -9.68
C THR A 24 -14.73 -6.42 -9.01
N ALA A 25 -13.67 -6.34 -9.80
CA ALA A 25 -12.30 -6.21 -9.31
C ALA A 25 -11.63 -4.99 -9.96
N LYS A 26 -10.97 -4.17 -9.14
CA LYS A 26 -10.15 -3.05 -9.60
C LYS A 26 -8.75 -3.18 -9.02
N GLY A 27 -7.74 -3.04 -9.87
CA GLY A 27 -6.33 -3.05 -9.51
C GLY A 27 -5.72 -1.66 -9.59
N PHE A 28 -4.90 -1.31 -8.60
CA PHE A 28 -4.08 -0.11 -8.58
C PHE A 28 -2.63 -0.52 -8.36
N TYR A 29 -1.81 -0.42 -9.40
CA TYR A 29 -0.40 -0.76 -9.34
C TYR A 29 0.45 0.48 -9.15
N VAL A 30 1.20 0.55 -8.06
CA VAL A 30 2.11 1.64 -7.70
C VAL A 30 3.53 1.11 -7.84
N PRO A 31 4.27 1.47 -8.90
CA PRO A 31 5.60 0.91 -9.17
C PRO A 31 6.67 1.39 -8.18
N GLN A 32 6.54 2.61 -7.66
CA GLN A 32 7.49 3.25 -6.75
C GLN A 32 6.71 3.81 -5.55
N GLY A 33 6.39 2.96 -4.58
CA GLY A 33 5.67 3.34 -3.36
C GLY A 33 6.50 3.08 -2.10
N GLU A 34 6.41 3.99 -1.14
CA GLU A 34 7.04 3.87 0.18
C GLU A 34 5.97 3.92 1.27
N ILE A 35 6.01 3.01 2.25
CA ILE A 35 5.18 3.17 3.44
C ILE A 35 5.80 4.27 4.30
N THR A 36 5.12 5.40 4.39
CA THR A 36 5.61 6.56 5.15
C THR A 36 4.97 6.69 6.53
N ASP A 37 3.83 6.02 6.74
CA ASP A 37 3.17 5.98 8.06
C ASP A 37 2.43 4.67 8.28
N ARG A 38 2.34 4.24 9.54
CA ARG A 38 1.57 3.09 9.99
C ARG A 38 0.90 3.45 11.30
N SER A 39 -0.43 3.38 11.33
CA SER A 39 -1.18 3.68 12.55
C SER A 39 -1.26 2.46 13.47
N ASP A 40 -1.68 2.71 14.71
CA ASP A 40 -1.89 1.65 15.70
C ASP A 40 -3.05 0.73 15.29
N VAL A 41 -2.87 -0.57 15.52
CA VAL A 41 -3.91 -1.57 15.27
C VAL A 41 -4.72 -1.78 16.54
N THR A 42 -6.02 -1.53 16.48
CA THR A 42 -6.94 -1.81 17.59
C THR A 42 -7.61 -3.17 17.39
N TYR A 43 -7.59 -4.01 18.42
CA TYR A 43 -8.26 -5.31 18.43
C TYR A 43 -9.52 -5.23 19.30
N LYS A 44 -10.68 -5.47 18.70
CA LYS A 44 -11.97 -5.54 19.39
C LYS A 44 -12.72 -6.80 18.96
N GLN A 45 -13.58 -7.30 19.83
CA GLN A 45 -14.35 -8.52 19.56
C GLN A 45 -15.45 -8.31 18.52
N ASP A 46 -16.05 -7.11 18.49
CA ASP A 46 -17.25 -6.82 17.71
C ASP A 46 -16.98 -5.99 16.45
N GLU A 47 -15.71 -5.76 16.10
CA GLU A 47 -15.30 -4.94 14.95
C GLU A 47 -14.14 -5.61 14.20
N MET A 48 -14.06 -5.36 12.89
CA MET A 48 -12.94 -5.80 12.07
C MET A 48 -11.67 -5.03 12.45
N SER A 49 -10.54 -5.73 12.59
CA SER A 49 -9.24 -5.09 12.73
C SER A 49 -8.79 -4.46 11.41
N GLY A 50 -8.70 -3.14 11.38
CA GLY A 50 -8.12 -2.37 10.29
C GLY A 50 -6.60 -2.20 10.47
N TYR A 51 -5.85 -2.34 9.38
CA TYR A 51 -4.43 -2.02 9.32
C TYR A 51 -4.26 -0.77 8.46
N GLU A 52 -4.17 0.38 9.11
CA GLU A 52 -4.03 1.66 8.42
C GLU A 52 -2.55 1.94 8.13
N ILE A 53 -2.26 2.15 6.85
CA ILE A 53 -0.93 2.51 6.36
C ILE A 53 -1.07 3.65 5.35
N THR A 54 -0.11 4.56 5.36
CA THR A 54 0.04 5.57 4.31
C THR A 54 1.15 5.15 3.36
N VAL A 55 0.82 5.04 2.07
CA VAL A 55 1.78 4.78 1.01
C VAL A 55 1.97 6.03 0.16
N THR A 56 3.18 6.59 0.16
CA THR A 56 3.55 7.72 -0.69
C THR A 56 4.03 7.18 -2.05
N ALA A 57 3.38 7.62 -3.14
CA ALA A 57 3.71 7.23 -4.50
C ALA A 57 4.68 8.22 -5.16
N TYR A 58 5.69 7.69 -5.83
CA TYR A 58 6.68 8.43 -6.62
C TYR A 58 6.55 8.08 -8.10
N PRO A 59 6.96 8.99 -9.02
CA PRO A 59 6.96 8.67 -10.43
C PRO A 59 7.98 7.57 -10.75
N ASP A 60 7.62 6.67 -11.66
CA ASP A 60 8.54 5.75 -12.32
C ASP A 60 9.33 6.45 -13.44
N ASP A 61 10.13 5.68 -14.19
CA ASP A 61 10.93 6.18 -15.31
C ASP A 61 10.08 6.79 -16.44
N ALA A 62 8.79 6.43 -16.53
CA ALA A 62 7.83 7.00 -17.47
C ALA A 62 7.07 8.22 -16.88
N GLY A 63 7.34 8.60 -15.63
CA GLY A 63 6.67 9.69 -14.93
C GLY A 63 5.32 9.30 -14.30
N ASN A 64 4.93 8.03 -14.36
CA ASN A 64 3.64 7.56 -13.84
C ASN A 64 3.78 7.14 -12.38
N THR A 65 2.76 7.46 -11.57
CA THR A 65 2.73 7.10 -10.14
C THR A 65 1.81 5.92 -9.84
N VAL A 66 0.77 5.71 -10.65
CA VAL A 66 -0.21 4.64 -10.49
C VAL A 66 -0.71 4.18 -11.86
N TYR A 67 -0.88 2.87 -12.01
CA TYR A 67 -1.55 2.24 -13.15
C TYR A 67 -2.87 1.62 -12.68
N HIS A 68 -3.95 1.86 -13.42
CA HIS A 68 -5.27 1.29 -13.13
C HIS A 68 -5.55 0.08 -14.02
N LEU A 69 -6.10 -0.98 -13.41
CA LEU A 69 -6.58 -2.17 -14.11
C LEU A 69 -8.06 -2.37 -13.76
N ASP A 70 -8.94 -2.27 -14.76
CA ASP A 70 -10.39 -2.45 -14.59
C ASP A 70 -10.85 -3.91 -14.62
N SER A 71 -9.93 -4.84 -14.83
CA SER A 71 -10.15 -6.28 -14.70
C SER A 71 -8.85 -6.92 -14.26
N VAL A 72 -8.92 -7.77 -13.24
CA VAL A 72 -7.80 -8.55 -12.70
C VAL A 72 -8.04 -10.02 -12.96
#